data_AF-A0AA35SZX4-F1
#
_entry.id   AF-A0AA35SZX4-F1
#
_cell.length_a   1.000
_cell.length_b   1.000
_cell.length_c   1.000
_cell.angle_alpha   90.00
_cell.angle_beta   90.00
_cell.angle_gamma   90.00
#
_symmetry.space_group_name_H-M   'P 1'
#
loop_
_entity.id
_entity.type
_entity.pdbx_description
1 polymer ?
#
loop_
_entity_poly.entity_id
_entity_poly.type
_entity_poly.pdbx_seq_one_letter_code
_entity_poly.pdbx_strand_id
1 'polypeptide(L)'
;MSFHGGLLGAAAGGLIFSRKFKVSFIRLADFASPLCAIGFFFGRIANFINQELWGRPTEVAWGMIFPVDPLQLARHPSQLYEAALEGVALFAILWLYSSKPKATGAVTGLFLTCYGAFRIFVELFREPDAVPGFIISDWGTMGQVLSVPLIIFGISLYFLAQKNTFASK
;
A
#
# COMPACT_ATOMS: atom_id res chain seq x y z
N MET A 1 4.10 16.67 4.80
CA MET A 1 2.66 16.65 5.19
C MET A 1 2.44 15.54 6.21
N SER A 2 1.40 15.63 7.06
CA SER A 2 1.06 14.55 8.00
C SER A 2 0.28 13.44 7.29
N PHE A 3 0.88 12.25 7.19
CA PHE A 3 0.23 11.08 6.60
C PHE A 3 -1.06 10.69 7.35
N HIS A 4 -1.03 10.66 8.69
CA HIS A 4 -2.19 10.31 9.50
C HIS A 4 -3.35 11.30 9.34
N GLY A 5 -3.05 12.59 9.19
CA GLY A 5 -4.07 13.60 8.90
C GLY A 5 -4.76 13.37 7.55
N GLY A 6 -3.98 13.05 6.51
CA GLY A 6 -4.52 12.72 5.19
C GLY A 6 -5.41 11.47 5.21
N LEU A 7 -4.95 10.40 5.88
CA LEU A 7 -5.70 9.16 6.02
C LEU A 7 -7.03 9.35 6.77
N LEU A 8 -7.00 10.04 7.91
CA LEU A 8 -8.20 10.33 8.70
C LEU A 8 -9.17 11.23 7.93
N GLY A 9 -8.65 12.23 7.20
CA GLY A 9 -9.45 13.09 6.34
C GLY A 9 -10.17 12.31 5.24
N ALA A 10 -9.46 11.40 4.55
CA ALA A 10 -10.06 10.55 3.53
C ALA A 10 -11.13 9.61 4.11
N ALA A 11 -10.86 8.99 5.27
CA ALA A 11 -11.81 8.11 5.94
C ALA A 11 -13.07 8.87 6.40
N ALA A 12 -12.89 10.02 7.05
CA ALA A 12 -14.00 10.87 7.50
C ALA A 12 -14.83 11.39 6.31
N GLY A 13 -14.17 11.85 5.25
CA GLY A 13 -14.83 12.29 4.01
C GLY A 13 -15.65 11.18 3.37
N GLY A 14 -15.09 9.97 3.28
CA GLY A 14 -15.81 8.78 2.79
C GLY A 14 -17.01 8.41 3.66
N LEU A 15 -16.89 8.48 4.98
CA LEU A 15 -17.99 8.22 5.92
C LEU A 15 -19.11 9.27 5.81
N ILE A 16 -18.75 10.56 5.69
CA ILE A 16 -19.72 11.64 5.48
C ILE A 16 -20.45 11.45 4.15
N PHE A 17 -19.73 11.13 3.07
CA PHE A 17 -20.31 10.87 1.76
C PHE A 17 -21.26 9.66 1.79
N SER A 18 -20.82 8.55 2.39
CA SER A 18 -21.62 7.33 2.58
C SER A 18 -22.96 7.64 3.25
N ARG A 19 -22.94 8.42 4.34
CA ARG A 19 -24.14 8.82 5.09
C ARG A 19 -25.03 9.78 4.30
N LYS A 20 -24.45 10.80 3.66
CA LYS A 20 -25.19 11.81 2.90
C LYS A 20 -25.96 11.22 1.72
N PHE A 21 -25.33 10.28 1.00
CA PHE A 21 -25.89 9.68 -0.21
C PHE A 21 -26.50 8.29 0.02
N LYS A 22 -26.54 7.81 1.27
CA LYS A 22 -27.08 6.48 1.66
C LYS A 22 -26.46 5.32 0.87
N VAL A 23 -25.17 5.42 0.57
CA VAL A 23 -24.38 4.38 -0.11
C VAL A 23 -23.52 3.66 0.93
N SER A 24 -23.41 2.33 0.83
CA SER A 24 -22.52 1.54 1.71
C SER A 24 -21.07 2.04 1.65
N PHE A 25 -20.47 2.29 2.81
CA PHE A 25 -19.06 2.71 2.91
C PHE A 25 -18.10 1.69 2.29
N ILE A 26 -18.36 0.39 2.46
CA ILE A 26 -17.53 -0.68 1.89
C ILE A 26 -17.60 -0.66 0.36
N ARG A 27 -18.77 -0.30 -0.22
CA ARG A 27 -18.91 -0.16 -1.67
C ARG A 27 -18.11 1.03 -2.20
N LEU A 28 -18.03 2.12 -1.44
CA LEU A 28 -17.16 3.25 -1.77
C LEU A 28 -15.68 2.87 -1.67
N ALA A 29 -15.31 2.09 -0.65
CA ALA A 29 -13.96 1.57 -0.51
C ALA A 29 -13.55 0.65 -1.67
N ASP A 30 -14.44 -0.23 -2.13
CA ASP A 30 -14.19 -1.10 -3.29
C ASP A 30 -13.94 -0.28 -4.56
N PHE A 31 -14.70 0.80 -4.74
CA PHE A 31 -14.52 1.72 -5.87
C PHE A 31 -13.22 2.51 -5.77
N ALA A 32 -12.85 2.97 -4.57
CA ALA A 32 -11.66 3.77 -4.34
C ALA A 32 -10.35 2.94 -4.38
N SER A 33 -10.41 1.65 -4.05
CA SER A 33 -9.22 0.80 -3.87
C SER A 33 -8.28 0.78 -5.10
N PRO A 34 -8.75 0.60 -6.35
CA PRO A 34 -7.87 0.70 -7.51
C PRO A 34 -7.25 2.09 -7.67
N LEU A 35 -8.00 3.16 -7.34
CA LEU A 35 -7.54 4.54 -7.48
C LEU A 35 -6.43 4.89 -6.47
N CYS A 36 -6.45 4.27 -5.29
CA CYS A 36 -5.38 4.43 -4.30
C CYS A 36 -4.01 4.02 -4.86
N ALA A 37 -3.95 2.97 -5.69
CA ALA A 37 -2.70 2.51 -6.30
C ALA A 37 -2.08 3.58 -7.23
N ILE A 38 -2.91 4.36 -7.94
CA ILE A 38 -2.43 5.50 -8.74
C ILE A 38 -1.78 6.56 -7.83
N GLY A 39 -2.41 6.86 -6.69
CA GLY A 39 -1.84 7.76 -5.69
C GLY A 39 -0.50 7.27 -5.14
N PHE A 40 -0.39 5.98 -4.86
CA PHE A 40 0.88 5.36 -4.43
C PHE A 40 1.95 5.46 -5.50
N PHE A 41 1.63 5.15 -6.76
CA PHE A 41 2.57 5.29 -7.86
C PHE A 41 3.19 6.69 -7.91
N PHE A 42 2.36 7.73 -8.00
CA PHE A 42 2.88 9.10 -8.10
C PHE A 42 3.60 9.55 -6.83
N GLY A 43 3.14 9.13 -5.65
CA GLY A 43 3.84 9.40 -4.39
C GLY A 43 5.27 8.83 -4.42
N ARG A 44 5.44 7.60 -4.89
CA ARG A 44 6.75 6.93 -4.95
C ARG A 44 7.65 7.49 -6.05
N ILE A 45 7.09 7.87 -7.19
CA ILE A 45 7.83 8.61 -8.21
C ILE A 45 8.31 9.97 -7.68
N ALA A 46 7.47 10.68 -6.91
CA ALA A 46 7.88 11.92 -6.26
C ALA A 46 9.02 11.68 -5.25
N ASN A 47 8.94 10.62 -4.43
CA ASN A 47 10.04 10.27 -3.52
C ASN A 47 11.34 9.98 -4.28
N PHE A 48 11.25 9.28 -5.41
CA PHE A 48 12.41 9.01 -6.26
C PHE A 48 13.03 10.29 -6.83
N ILE A 49 12.21 11.21 -7.34
CA ILE A 49 12.66 12.51 -7.87
C ILE A 49 13.28 13.39 -6.77
N ASN A 50 12.66 13.40 -5.59
CA ASN A 50 13.17 14.09 -4.40
C ASN A 50 14.39 13.39 -3.80
N GLN A 51 14.74 12.21 -4.31
CA GLN A 51 15.82 11.35 -3.82
C GLN A 51 15.65 11.00 -2.35
N GLU A 52 14.45 10.70 -1.85
CA GLU A 52 14.20 10.36 -0.44
C GLU A 52 13.72 8.91 -0.29
N LEU A 53 13.92 8.29 0.89
CA LEU A 53 13.47 6.92 1.20
C LEU A 53 14.09 5.82 0.31
N TRP A 54 15.38 5.97 0.00
CA TRP A 54 16.15 4.97 -0.72
C TRP A 54 16.36 3.69 0.11
N GLY A 55 16.83 2.65 -0.56
CA GLY A 55 17.01 1.33 0.02
C GLY A 55 18.37 1.13 0.68
N ARG A 56 18.59 -0.11 1.12
CA ARG A 56 19.86 -0.55 1.71
C ARG A 56 20.99 -0.46 0.67
N PRO A 57 22.25 -0.33 1.11
CA PRO A 57 23.41 -0.46 0.24
C PRO A 57 23.38 -1.80 -0.51
N THR A 58 23.80 -1.80 -1.76
CA THR A 58 23.71 -2.96 -2.63
C THR A 58 24.81 -2.98 -3.67
N GLU A 59 25.14 -4.18 -4.13
CA GLU A 59 26.14 -4.42 -5.19
C GLU A 59 25.49 -4.85 -6.51
N VAL A 60 24.14 -4.88 -6.58
CA VAL A 60 23.45 -5.25 -7.82
C VAL A 60 23.66 -4.22 -8.92
N ALA A 61 23.64 -4.66 -10.17
CA ALA A 61 23.98 -3.84 -11.34
C ALA A 61 23.07 -2.61 -11.57
N TRP A 62 21.87 -2.60 -10.99
CA TRP A 62 20.93 -1.48 -11.07
C TRP A 62 20.85 -0.65 -9.76
N GLY A 63 21.82 -0.83 -8.87
CA GLY A 63 22.00 0.06 -7.72
C GLY A 63 22.22 1.50 -8.19
N MET A 64 21.63 2.46 -7.49
CA MET A 64 21.77 3.89 -7.82
C MET A 64 22.43 4.64 -6.66
N ILE A 65 23.31 5.58 -7.02
CA ILE A 65 23.88 6.54 -6.07
C ILE A 65 22.93 7.72 -6.02
N PHE A 66 22.42 8.03 -4.83
CA PHE A 66 21.54 9.17 -4.59
C PHE A 66 22.41 10.36 -4.14
N PRO A 67 22.45 11.48 -4.88
CA PRO A 67 23.24 12.66 -4.50
C PRO A 67 23.05 13.16 -3.07
N VAL A 68 21.86 13.02 -2.51
CA VAL A 68 21.55 13.42 -1.12
C VAL A 68 21.97 12.39 -0.05
N ASP A 69 22.41 11.17 -0.44
CA ASP A 69 22.93 10.17 0.50
C ASP A 69 24.33 10.60 0.98
N PRO A 70 24.53 10.89 2.28
CA PRO A 70 25.83 11.34 2.79
C PRO A 70 26.97 10.34 2.57
N LEU A 71 26.65 9.05 2.47
CA LEU A 71 27.63 7.99 2.29
C LEU A 71 27.96 7.72 0.81
N GLN A 72 27.20 8.29 -0.12
CA GLN A 72 27.36 8.11 -1.58
C GLN A 72 27.49 6.63 -1.99
N LEU A 73 26.74 5.74 -1.33
CA LEU A 73 26.76 4.32 -1.64
C LEU A 73 25.78 4.00 -2.77
N ALA A 74 26.10 2.97 -3.55
CA ALA A 74 25.11 2.38 -4.44
C ALA A 74 24.02 1.71 -3.60
N ARG A 75 22.76 2.10 -3.82
CA ARG A 75 21.61 1.66 -3.02
C ARG A 75 20.50 1.14 -3.90
N HIS A 76 19.68 0.27 -3.33
CA HIS A 76 18.45 -0.16 -4.00
C HIS A 76 17.53 1.05 -4.19
N PRO A 77 17.01 1.30 -5.40
CA PRO A 77 15.98 2.32 -5.60
C PRO A 77 14.61 1.80 -5.18
N SER A 78 14.44 1.55 -3.88
CA SER A 78 13.23 0.95 -3.30
C SER A 78 11.96 1.69 -3.67
N GLN A 79 12.02 3.01 -3.88
CA GLN A 79 10.89 3.82 -4.33
C GLN A 79 10.37 3.35 -5.68
N LEU A 80 11.25 2.94 -6.60
CA LEU A 80 10.84 2.37 -7.89
C LEU A 80 10.23 0.97 -7.73
N TYR A 81 10.69 0.20 -6.75
CA TYR A 81 10.08 -1.10 -6.43
C TYR A 81 8.67 -0.91 -5.86
N GLU A 82 8.49 0.05 -4.94
CA GLU A 82 7.18 0.44 -4.40
C GLU A 82 6.27 0.98 -5.53
N ALA A 83 6.77 1.86 -6.40
CA ALA A 83 6.01 2.37 -7.53
C ALA A 83 5.55 1.24 -8.49
N ALA A 84 6.43 0.28 -8.76
CA ALA A 84 6.12 -0.86 -9.62
C ALA A 84 5.11 -1.81 -8.98
N LEU A 85 5.28 -2.17 -7.70
CA LEU A 85 4.44 -3.16 -7.03
C LEU A 85 3.16 -2.56 -6.44
N GLU A 86 3.28 -1.56 -5.57
CA GLU A 86 2.15 -0.91 -4.90
C GLU A 86 1.39 0.07 -5.81
N GLY A 87 2.05 0.54 -6.87
CA GLY A 87 1.45 1.39 -7.89
C GLY A 87 0.93 0.59 -9.08
N VAL A 88 1.82 0.22 -10.00
CA VAL A 88 1.45 -0.34 -11.31
C VAL A 88 0.84 -1.74 -11.18
N ALA A 89 1.51 -2.67 -10.50
CA ALA A 89 1.04 -4.05 -10.38
C ALA A 89 -0.25 -4.13 -9.56
N LEU A 90 -0.32 -3.43 -8.43
CA LEU A 90 -1.53 -3.35 -7.61
C LEU A 90 -2.71 -2.75 -8.40
N PHE A 91 -2.49 -1.66 -9.15
CA PHE A 91 -3.52 -1.09 -10.03
C PHE A 91 -3.99 -2.11 -11.06
N ALA A 92 -3.06 -2.76 -11.79
CA ALA A 92 -3.40 -3.73 -12.81
C ALA A 92 -4.19 -4.92 -12.24
N ILE A 93 -3.77 -5.48 -11.11
CA ILE A 93 -4.46 -6.57 -10.42
C ILE A 93 -5.89 -6.16 -10.07
N LEU A 94 -6.06 -5.00 -9.43
CA LEU A 94 -7.36 -4.56 -8.95
C LEU A 94 -8.28 -4.13 -10.09
N TRP A 95 -7.75 -3.46 -11.12
CA TRP A 95 -8.50 -3.03 -12.29
C TRP A 95 -9.00 -4.23 -13.11
N LEU A 96 -8.13 -5.21 -13.35
CA LEU A 96 -8.52 -6.44 -14.03
C LEU A 96 -9.50 -7.26 -13.19
N TYR A 97 -9.30 -7.34 -11.88
CA TYR A 97 -10.22 -8.03 -10.98
C TYR A 97 -11.59 -7.34 -10.92
N SER A 98 -11.65 -6.02 -10.83
CA SER A 98 -12.89 -5.24 -10.72
C SER A 98 -13.60 -5.00 -12.06
N SER A 99 -13.00 -5.41 -13.19
CA SER A 99 -13.60 -5.33 -14.53
C SER A 99 -14.95 -6.08 -14.68
N LYS A 100 -15.26 -6.98 -13.75
CA LYS A 100 -16.54 -7.68 -13.64
C LYS A 100 -17.17 -7.38 -12.28
N PRO A 101 -18.52 -7.37 -12.16
CA PRO A 101 -19.19 -7.17 -10.89
C PRO A 101 -18.67 -8.14 -9.81
N LYS A 102 -18.31 -7.59 -8.64
CA LYS A 102 -17.81 -8.35 -7.48
C LYS A 102 -18.68 -8.15 -6.26
N ALA A 103 -18.57 -9.11 -5.36
CA ALA A 103 -19.09 -9.02 -4.00
C ALA A 103 -18.60 -7.74 -3.32
N THR A 104 -19.49 -7.05 -2.61
CA THR A 104 -19.10 -5.87 -1.82
C THR A 104 -18.10 -6.28 -0.72
N GLY A 105 -16.94 -5.63 -0.69
CA GLY A 105 -15.79 -5.90 0.16
C GLY A 105 -14.68 -6.71 -0.51
N ALA A 106 -14.94 -7.38 -1.63
CA ALA A 106 -13.95 -8.26 -2.25
C ALA A 106 -12.80 -7.49 -2.91
N VAL A 107 -13.06 -6.32 -3.50
CA VAL A 107 -11.99 -5.51 -4.13
C VAL A 107 -11.11 -4.88 -3.05
N THR A 108 -11.74 -4.33 -2.00
CA THR A 108 -11.03 -3.80 -0.83
C THR A 108 -10.20 -4.87 -0.14
N GLY A 109 -10.78 -6.07 0.08
CA GLY A 109 -10.05 -7.19 0.68
C GLY A 109 -8.82 -7.58 -0.13
N LEU A 110 -8.95 -7.68 -1.45
CA LEU A 110 -7.83 -7.96 -2.34
C LEU A 110 -6.77 -6.86 -2.32
N PHE A 111 -7.19 -5.58 -2.29
CA PHE A 111 -6.27 -4.44 -2.17
C PHE A 111 -5.42 -4.54 -0.90
N LEU A 112 -6.05 -4.77 0.25
CA LEU A 112 -5.35 -4.85 1.54
C LEU A 112 -4.36 -6.01 1.59
N THR A 113 -4.76 -7.17 1.06
CA THR A 113 -3.90 -8.36 0.99
C THR A 113 -2.71 -8.14 0.05
N CYS A 114 -2.94 -7.68 -1.18
CA CYS A 114 -1.87 -7.45 -2.15
C CYS A 114 -0.91 -6.34 -1.68
N TYR A 115 -1.45 -5.21 -1.21
CA TYR A 115 -0.64 -4.11 -0.71
C TYR A 115 0.25 -4.55 0.46
N GLY A 116 -0.31 -5.25 1.46
CA GLY A 116 0.49 -5.74 2.58
C GLY A 116 1.58 -6.74 2.15
N ALA A 117 1.29 -7.62 1.19
CA ALA A 117 2.28 -8.56 0.67
C ALA A 117 3.41 -7.86 -0.08
N PHE A 118 3.08 -6.88 -0.94
CA PHE A 118 4.08 -6.07 -1.64
C PHE A 118 4.92 -5.25 -0.68
N ARG A 119 4.29 -4.66 0.35
CA ARG A 119 5.00 -3.88 1.37
C ARG A 119 6.02 -4.73 2.10
N ILE A 120 5.65 -5.95 2.55
CA ILE A 120 6.58 -6.88 3.20
C ILE A 120 7.76 -7.21 2.28
N PHE A 121 7.51 -7.46 0.99
CA PHE A 121 8.54 -7.79 0.02
C PHE A 121 9.50 -6.63 -0.22
N VAL A 122 9.00 -5.41 -0.48
CA VAL A 122 9.84 -4.24 -0.76
C VAL A 122 10.67 -3.84 0.46
N GLU A 123 10.13 -4.04 1.65
CA GLU A 123 10.81 -3.73 2.91
C GLU A 123 12.09 -4.57 3.14
N LEU A 124 12.24 -5.71 2.46
CA LEU A 124 13.50 -6.48 2.44
C LEU A 124 14.66 -5.68 1.82
N PHE A 125 14.35 -4.76 0.90
CA PHE A 125 15.31 -3.93 0.19
C PHE A 125 15.40 -2.51 0.77
N ARG A 126 14.45 -2.11 1.62
CA ARG A 126 14.36 -0.76 2.18
C ARG A 126 15.25 -0.60 3.40
N GLU A 127 15.93 0.52 3.49
CA GLU A 127 16.69 0.87 4.69
C GLU A 127 15.70 1.29 5.79
N PRO A 128 15.80 0.76 7.03
CA PRO A 128 14.94 1.19 8.12
C PRO A 128 15.17 2.67 8.40
N ASP A 129 14.09 3.46 8.47
CA ASP A 129 14.19 4.88 8.79
C ASP A 129 14.89 5.03 10.16
N ALA A 130 16.03 5.74 10.19
CA ALA A 130 16.92 5.89 11.34
C ALA A 130 16.35 6.82 12.43
N VAL A 131 15.11 6.58 12.87
CA VAL A 131 14.53 7.27 14.02
C VAL A 131 14.85 6.45 15.28
N PRO A 132 15.68 6.97 16.21
CA PRO A 132 15.96 6.28 17.46
C PRO A 132 14.65 6.06 18.23
N GLY A 133 14.29 4.79 18.46
CA GLY A 133 13.09 4.41 19.23
C GLY A 133 11.87 3.94 18.42
N PHE A 134 11.92 3.91 17.08
CA PHE A 134 10.84 3.37 16.23
C PHE A 134 11.05 1.92 15.75
N ILE A 135 12.14 1.28 16.19
CA ILE A 135 12.31 -0.17 16.09
C ILE A 135 11.52 -0.76 17.27
N ILE A 136 10.25 -1.11 17.05
CA ILE A 136 9.54 -1.97 18.00
C ILE A 136 10.11 -3.37 17.81
N SER A 137 11.13 -3.66 18.63
CA SER A 137 11.73 -4.95 18.92
C SER A 137 12.34 -5.73 17.75
N ASP A 138 13.05 -6.78 18.09
CA ASP A 138 13.80 -7.72 17.24
C ASP A 138 12.95 -8.51 16.21
N TRP A 139 11.78 -7.99 15.79
CA TRP A 139 10.73 -8.71 15.06
C TRP A 139 10.52 -8.25 13.61
N GLY A 140 11.16 -7.14 13.17
CA GLY A 140 11.08 -6.63 11.80
C GLY A 140 10.91 -5.11 11.74
N THR A 141 10.84 -4.54 10.54
CA THR A 141 10.59 -3.09 10.41
C THR A 141 9.10 -2.77 10.60
N MET A 142 8.77 -1.49 10.89
CA MET A 142 7.39 -1.03 11.05
C MET A 142 6.50 -1.36 9.83
N GLY A 143 7.07 -1.35 8.63
CA GLY A 143 6.36 -1.74 7.40
C GLY A 143 5.89 -3.19 7.42
N GLN A 144 6.71 -4.11 7.95
CA GLN A 144 6.36 -5.53 8.05
C GLN A 144 5.31 -5.77 9.14
N VAL A 145 5.50 -5.18 10.33
CA VAL A 145 4.59 -5.35 11.47
C VAL A 145 3.19 -4.85 11.14
N LEU A 146 3.06 -3.70 10.49
CA LEU A 146 1.74 -3.16 10.11
C LEU A 146 1.09 -3.91 8.95
N SER A 147 1.89 -4.56 8.10
CA SER A 147 1.37 -5.29 6.93
C SER A 147 0.73 -6.62 7.31
N VAL A 148 1.20 -7.30 8.37
CA VAL A 148 0.63 -8.60 8.79
C VAL A 148 -0.84 -8.48 9.21
N PRO A 149 -1.25 -7.58 10.13
CA PRO A 149 -2.66 -7.36 10.46
C PRO A 149 -3.48 -6.94 9.24
N LEU A 150 -2.90 -6.14 8.34
CA LEU A 150 -3.56 -5.67 7.13
C LEU A 150 -3.89 -6.82 6.18
N ILE A 151 -2.96 -7.75 5.99
CA ILE A 151 -3.14 -8.95 5.18
C ILE A 151 -4.24 -9.82 5.78
N ILE A 152 -4.18 -10.09 7.08
CA ILE A 152 -5.18 -10.91 7.78
C ILE A 152 -6.57 -10.30 7.64
N PHE A 153 -6.68 -8.98 7.84
CA PHE A 153 -7.94 -8.25 7.67
C PHE A 153 -8.44 -8.30 6.22
N GLY A 154 -7.55 -8.10 5.24
CA GLY A 154 -7.88 -8.18 3.81
C GLY A 154 -8.39 -9.55 3.39
N ILE A 155 -7.72 -10.62 3.82
CA ILE A 155 -8.12 -12.00 3.57
C ILE A 155 -9.49 -12.28 4.19
N SER A 156 -9.67 -11.88 5.45
CA SER A 156 -10.93 -12.07 6.17
C SER A 156 -12.08 -11.36 5.46
N LEU A 157 -11.88 -10.10 5.06
CA LEU A 157 -12.87 -9.31 4.34
C LEU A 157 -13.22 -9.94 2.98
N TYR A 158 -12.21 -10.40 2.24
CA TYR A 158 -12.39 -11.06 0.94
C TYR A 158 -13.28 -12.31 1.08
N PHE A 159 -12.96 -13.22 2.01
CA PHE A 159 -13.73 -14.45 2.18
C PHE A 159 -15.15 -14.20 2.73
N LEU A 160 -15.33 -13.21 3.61
CA LEU A 160 -16.65 -12.81 4.09
C LEU A 160 -17.52 -12.23 2.96
N ALA A 161 -16.93 -11.42 2.07
CA ALA A 161 -17.63 -10.88 0.92
C ALA A 161 -18.14 -11.99 -0.03
N GLN A 162 -17.32 -13.01 -0.27
CA GLN A 162 -17.72 -14.15 -1.10
C GLN A 162 -18.89 -14.91 -0.48
N LYS A 163 -18.82 -15.25 0.82
CA LYS A 163 -19.89 -15.98 1.52
C LYS A 163 -21.24 -15.27 1.44
N ASN A 164 -21.26 -13.94 1.61
CA ASN A 164 -22.49 -13.16 1.55
C ASN A 164 -23.09 -13.08 0.14
N THR A 165 -22.28 -13.27 -0.90
CA THR A 165 -22.77 -13.31 -2.30
C THR A 165 -23.42 -14.65 -2.63
N PHE A 166 -22.92 -15.75 -2.06
CA PHE A 166 -23.53 -17.07 -2.20
C PHE A 166 -24.81 -17.22 -1.37
N ALA A 167 -24.92 -16.53 -0.22
CA ALA A 167 -26.13 -16.55 0.62
C ALA A 167 -27.29 -15.68 0.07
N SER A 168 -27.03 -14.85 -0.94
CA SER A 168 -27.99 -13.92 -1.55
C SER A 168 -28.55 -14.43 -2.89
N LYS A 169 -28.12 -15.59 -3.36
CA LYS A 169 -28.66 -16.27 -4.56
C LYS A 169 -29.49 -17.46 -4.13
#